data_AF-A0A6J2YHU7-F1
#
_entry.id   AF-A0A6J2YHU7-F1
#
_cell.length_a   1.000
_cell.length_b   1.000
_cell.length_c   1.000
_cell.angle_alpha   90.00
_cell.angle_beta   90.00
_cell.angle_gamma   90.00
#
_symmetry.space_group_name_H-M   'P 1'
#
loop_
_entity.id
_entity.type
_entity.pdbx_description
1 polymer ?
#
loop_
_entity_poly.entity_id
_entity_poly.type
_entity_poly.pdbx_seq_one_letter_code
_entity_poly.pdbx_strand_id
1 'polypeptide(L)'
;MSTQLLISTPCWPKSANDKANYKNELDINENSLGKRILVKIAEEDLRETESAKVECLKQLKIWIQQNTDIENCLMDDNFLLRFLRVKKFSIHMAQQTLLKYLNFRKRFKPFFYELGNNDAKINELLTNGYIYVSPVRDSKGRRVVIYDLSKFDPKKYTGTDMARAHVMTYEILLMSEENQILGVTHVADVRAINASFVTLFSVTDFATIIRWGEQSFPMRHKEIHFINMPQALKYVYDFAKNNMSQKIKERIMNHDSKLDLVQKINQRSLPAEFGGDISSKDMICWWKQEVDSKKKRLMAMDDMNLLSDRGIIRSKNSSKSNPENIIGSFRKLEVD
;
A
#
# COMPACT_ATOMS: atom_id res chain seq x y z
N MET A 1 1.17 22.86 8.35
CA MET A 1 -0.31 22.96 8.49
C MET A 1 -0.81 21.65 9.06
N SER A 2 -1.58 21.68 10.15
CA SER A 2 -2.12 20.46 10.78
C SER A 2 -3.12 19.78 9.83
N THR A 3 -2.90 18.49 9.59
CA THR A 3 -3.71 17.59 8.75
C THR A 3 -5.13 17.36 9.29
N GLN A 4 -5.47 17.98 10.43
CA GLN A 4 -6.74 17.85 11.16
C GLN A 4 -8.00 18.30 10.40
N LEU A 5 -7.86 18.99 9.27
CA LEU A 5 -8.99 19.50 8.48
C LEU A 5 -9.50 18.51 7.42
N LEU A 6 -8.93 17.31 7.32
CA LEU A 6 -9.18 16.51 6.11
C LEU A 6 -10.59 15.94 6.01
N ILE A 7 -11.28 15.53 7.08
CA ILE A 7 -12.61 14.93 6.92
C ILE A 7 -13.42 15.07 8.21
N SER A 8 -14.44 15.92 8.22
CA SER A 8 -15.57 15.72 9.14
C SER A 8 -16.31 14.48 8.65
N THR A 9 -15.91 13.30 9.08
CA THR A 9 -16.67 12.08 8.77
C THR A 9 -17.98 12.13 9.55
N PRO A 10 -19.15 12.01 8.87
CA PRO A 10 -20.43 11.93 9.56
C PRO A 10 -20.42 10.76 10.56
N CYS A 11 -21.32 10.78 11.53
CA CYS A 11 -21.47 9.63 12.44
C CYS A 11 -21.84 8.38 11.65
N TRP A 12 -21.29 7.22 12.03
CA TRP A 12 -21.60 5.96 11.36
C TRP A 12 -23.11 5.68 11.38
N PRO A 13 -23.74 5.37 10.23
CA PRO A 13 -25.17 5.15 10.13
C PRO A 13 -25.57 3.87 10.87
N LYS A 14 -26.60 4.00 11.73
CA LYS A 14 -27.10 2.89 12.55
C LYS A 14 -28.21 2.06 11.88
N SER A 15 -28.80 2.55 10.78
CA SER A 15 -29.87 1.86 10.03
C SER A 15 -29.42 1.42 8.63
N ALA A 16 -30.14 0.46 8.02
CA ALA A 16 -29.82 -0.04 6.67
C ALA A 16 -30.06 1.01 5.56
N ASN A 17 -31.07 1.88 5.71
CA ASN A 17 -31.35 2.96 4.76
C ASN A 17 -30.29 4.07 4.83
N ASP A 18 -29.76 4.35 6.02
CA ASP A 18 -28.75 5.39 6.23
C ASP A 18 -27.36 4.97 5.72
N LYS A 19 -27.08 3.67 5.59
CA LYS A 19 -25.81 3.14 5.06
C LYS A 19 -25.56 3.52 3.60
N ALA A 20 -26.61 3.60 2.78
CA ALA A 20 -26.51 4.03 1.37
C ALA A 20 -26.30 5.54 1.25
N ASN A 21 -26.99 6.34 2.07
CA ASN A 21 -26.84 7.80 2.11
C ASN A 21 -25.49 8.24 2.69
N TYR A 22 -24.96 7.53 3.68
CA TYR A 22 -23.63 7.78 4.24
C TYR A 22 -22.50 7.59 3.21
N LYS A 23 -22.66 6.64 2.28
CA LYS A 23 -21.75 6.49 1.14
C LYS A 23 -21.70 7.77 0.30
N ASN A 24 -22.88 8.29 -0.04
CA ASN A 24 -23.00 9.54 -0.78
C ASN A 24 -22.47 10.73 0.03
N GLU A 25 -22.67 10.80 1.35
CA GLU A 25 -22.14 11.88 2.20
C GLU A 25 -20.61 11.86 2.32
N LEU A 26 -19.97 10.68 2.35
CA LEU A 26 -18.51 10.55 2.27
C LEU A 26 -17.98 11.07 0.93
N ASP A 27 -18.67 10.75 -0.17
CA ASP A 27 -18.33 11.21 -1.52
C ASP A 27 -18.63 12.72 -1.70
N ILE A 28 -19.65 13.27 -1.03
CA ILE A 28 -20.07 14.69 -1.11
C ILE A 28 -19.22 15.62 -0.23
N ASN A 29 -18.69 15.12 0.90
CA ASN A 29 -17.75 15.89 1.74
C ASN A 29 -16.34 16.04 1.14
N GLU A 30 -16.09 15.48 -0.06
CA GLU A 30 -14.98 15.82 -0.97
C GLU A 30 -15.16 17.24 -1.57
N ASN A 31 -15.45 18.21 -0.71
CA ASN A 31 -15.54 19.62 -1.07
C ASN A 31 -14.23 20.11 -1.72
N SER A 32 -14.30 21.15 -2.54
CA SER A 32 -13.13 21.75 -3.22
C SER A 32 -11.93 22.06 -2.30
N LEU A 33 -12.18 22.21 -0.99
CA LEU A 33 -11.17 22.38 0.05
C LEU A 33 -10.31 21.13 0.27
N GLY A 34 -10.92 19.93 0.31
CA GLY A 34 -10.19 18.65 0.46
C GLY A 34 -9.22 18.42 -0.70
N LYS A 35 -9.68 18.69 -1.94
CA LYS A 35 -8.84 18.62 -3.14
C LYS A 35 -7.68 19.63 -3.10
N ARG A 36 -7.91 20.88 -2.66
CA ARG A 36 -6.85 21.89 -2.50
C ARG A 36 -5.80 21.47 -1.45
N ILE A 37 -6.23 20.92 -0.31
CA ILE A 37 -5.32 20.41 0.72
C ILE A 37 -4.49 19.25 0.17
N LEU A 38 -5.11 18.33 -0.57
CA LEU A 38 -4.42 17.19 -1.15
C LEU A 38 -3.35 17.62 -2.16
N VAL A 39 -3.66 18.59 -3.04
CA VAL A 39 -2.70 19.19 -3.97
C VAL A 39 -1.52 19.78 -3.21
N LYS A 40 -1.78 20.54 -2.14
CA LYS A 40 -0.73 21.12 -1.31
C LYS A 40 0.16 20.07 -0.65
N ILE A 41 -0.43 19.00 -0.11
CA ILE A 41 0.33 17.87 0.45
C ILE A 41 1.18 17.20 -0.64
N ALA A 42 0.63 16.99 -1.84
CA ALA A 42 1.36 16.39 -2.94
C ALA A 42 2.56 17.27 -3.36
N GLU A 43 2.38 18.58 -3.42
CA GLU A 43 3.44 19.54 -3.71
C GLU A 43 4.53 19.52 -2.62
N GLU A 44 4.16 19.66 -1.35
CA GLU A 44 5.10 19.74 -0.22
C GLU A 44 5.84 18.41 0.04
N ASP A 45 5.11 17.30 0.13
CA ASP A 45 5.68 16.00 0.52
C ASP A 45 6.32 15.25 -0.66
N LEU A 46 5.78 15.44 -1.86
CA LEU A 46 6.11 14.64 -3.05
C LEU A 46 6.73 15.45 -4.17
N ARG A 47 6.74 16.79 -4.10
CA ARG A 47 7.20 17.67 -5.19
C ARG A 47 6.31 17.54 -6.44
N GLU A 48 5.04 17.19 -6.26
CA GLU A 48 4.04 17.13 -7.32
C GLU A 48 3.48 18.53 -7.58
N THR A 49 4.05 19.25 -8.55
CA THR A 49 3.42 20.44 -9.14
C THR A 49 2.68 20.05 -10.42
N GLU A 50 1.72 20.86 -10.89
CA GLU A 50 1.03 20.59 -12.16
C GLU A 50 2.02 20.46 -13.33
N SER A 51 3.04 21.32 -13.38
CA SER A 51 4.10 21.26 -14.40
C SER A 51 4.92 19.96 -14.30
N ALA A 52 5.34 19.56 -13.09
CA ALA A 52 6.10 18.34 -12.88
C ALA A 52 5.26 17.10 -13.19
N LYS A 53 3.96 17.12 -12.88
CA LYS A 53 3.02 16.05 -13.19
C LYS A 53 2.96 15.78 -14.70
N VAL A 54 2.70 16.82 -15.49
CA VAL A 54 2.62 16.72 -16.96
C VAL A 54 3.94 16.25 -17.55
N GLU A 55 5.05 16.88 -17.16
CA GLU A 55 6.36 16.60 -17.75
C GLU A 55 6.89 15.21 -17.37
N CYS A 56 6.84 14.84 -16.08
CA CYS A 56 7.33 13.53 -15.65
C CYS A 56 6.48 12.37 -16.17
N LEU A 57 5.15 12.54 -16.31
CA LEU A 57 4.30 11.54 -16.95
C LEU A 57 4.69 11.35 -18.42
N LYS A 58 4.88 12.45 -19.16
CA LYS A 58 5.32 12.41 -20.55
C LYS A 58 6.66 11.68 -20.69
N GLN A 59 7.65 12.05 -19.88
CA GLN A 59 8.97 11.41 -19.88
C GLN A 59 8.89 9.92 -19.54
N LEU A 60 8.12 9.55 -18.52
CA LEU A 60 7.98 8.15 -18.11
C LEU A 60 7.31 7.32 -19.21
N LYS A 61 6.28 7.85 -19.87
CA LYS A 61 5.61 7.19 -21.00
C LYS A 61 6.54 6.98 -22.19
N ILE A 62 7.26 8.02 -22.60
CA ILE A 62 8.25 7.94 -23.70
C ILE A 62 9.30 6.87 -23.38
N TRP A 63 9.84 6.89 -22.16
CA TRP A 63 10.83 5.91 -21.73
C TRP A 63 10.27 4.48 -21.74
N ILE A 64 9.04 4.25 -21.27
CA ILE A 64 8.41 2.91 -21.33
C ILE A 64 8.32 2.42 -22.79
N GLN A 65 7.87 3.28 -23.71
CA GLN A 65 7.72 2.94 -25.13
C GLN A 65 9.05 2.61 -25.82
N GLN A 66 10.14 3.27 -25.39
CA GLN A 66 11.48 3.05 -25.94
C GLN A 66 12.20 1.87 -25.28
N ASN A 67 11.71 1.37 -24.14
CA ASN A 67 12.37 0.32 -23.39
C ASN A 67 11.95 -1.07 -23.90
N THR A 68 12.85 -1.70 -24.66
CA THR A 68 12.64 -3.04 -25.24
C THR A 68 12.52 -4.17 -24.22
N ASP A 69 12.78 -3.92 -22.94
CA ASP A 69 12.61 -4.90 -21.87
C ASP A 69 11.21 -4.90 -21.25
N ILE A 70 10.38 -3.91 -21.55
CA ILE A 70 9.05 -3.77 -20.98
C ILE A 70 8.02 -4.16 -22.05
N GLU A 71 7.07 -5.01 -21.67
CA GLU A 71 6.00 -5.47 -22.55
C GLU A 71 4.64 -5.21 -21.89
N ASN A 72 3.69 -4.68 -22.67
CA ASN A 72 2.30 -4.44 -22.28
C ASN A 72 2.12 -3.68 -20.94
N CYS A 73 3.04 -2.77 -20.61
CA CYS A 73 2.91 -1.98 -19.39
C CYS A 73 1.68 -1.08 -19.46
N LEU A 74 0.97 -0.93 -18.34
CA LEU A 74 -0.14 0.01 -18.23
C LEU A 74 0.37 1.45 -18.36
N MET A 75 -0.31 2.23 -19.20
CA MET A 75 0.11 3.59 -19.57
C MET A 75 -0.84 4.69 -19.07
N ASP A 76 -1.87 4.34 -18.30
CA ASP A 76 -2.75 5.32 -17.69
C ASP A 76 -2.04 6.11 -16.57
N ASP A 77 -2.41 7.39 -16.45
CA ASP A 77 -1.75 8.32 -15.53
C ASP A 77 -1.85 7.85 -14.08
N ASN A 78 -3.00 7.32 -13.66
CA ASN A 78 -3.21 6.84 -12.30
C ASN A 78 -2.20 5.73 -11.93
N PHE A 79 -1.92 4.79 -12.83
CA PHE A 79 -0.92 3.75 -12.61
C PHE A 79 0.51 4.32 -12.56
N LEU A 80 0.87 5.15 -13.53
CA LEU A 80 2.22 5.71 -13.63
C LEU A 80 2.56 6.67 -12.48
N LEU A 81 1.57 7.43 -12.00
CA LEU A 81 1.72 8.33 -10.86
C LEU A 81 2.14 7.60 -9.58
N ARG A 82 1.80 6.31 -9.41
CA ARG A 82 2.22 5.51 -8.24
C ARG A 82 3.75 5.56 -8.07
N PHE A 83 4.47 5.37 -9.17
CA PHE A 83 5.93 5.30 -9.19
C PHE A 83 6.57 6.69 -9.04
N LEU A 84 5.98 7.70 -9.67
CA LEU A 84 6.41 9.09 -9.54
C LEU A 84 6.24 9.57 -8.09
N ARG A 85 5.07 9.36 -7.50
CA ARG A 85 4.73 9.79 -6.12
C ARG A 85 5.59 9.12 -5.07
N VAL A 86 5.77 7.79 -5.13
CA VAL A 86 6.61 7.08 -4.14
C VAL A 86 8.08 7.51 -4.20
N LYS A 87 8.53 8.04 -5.35
CA LYS A 87 9.87 8.57 -5.57
C LYS A 87 9.97 10.08 -5.65
N LYS A 88 8.94 10.79 -5.16
CA LYS A 88 8.91 12.26 -5.08
C LYS A 88 9.28 12.95 -6.40
N PHE A 89 8.70 12.45 -7.49
CA PHE A 89 8.90 12.93 -8.86
C PHE A 89 10.35 12.86 -9.38
N SER A 90 11.21 12.04 -8.75
CA SER A 90 12.49 11.65 -9.35
C SER A 90 12.26 10.64 -10.47
N ILE A 91 12.37 11.09 -11.72
CA ILE A 91 12.09 10.26 -12.91
C ILE A 91 12.94 8.99 -12.96
N HIS A 92 14.25 9.10 -12.75
CA HIS A 92 15.15 7.94 -12.76
C HIS A 92 14.80 6.92 -11.66
N MET A 93 14.49 7.39 -10.45
CA MET A 93 14.07 6.49 -9.37
C MET A 93 12.71 5.84 -9.65
N ALA A 94 11.78 6.57 -10.28
CA ALA A 94 10.48 6.04 -10.67
C ALA A 94 10.62 4.94 -11.74
N GLN A 95 11.43 5.16 -12.77
CA GLN A 95 11.78 4.15 -13.78
C GLN A 95 12.36 2.88 -13.13
N GLN A 96 13.34 3.04 -12.24
CA GLN A 96 13.92 1.91 -11.50
C GLN A 96 12.90 1.18 -10.62
N THR A 97 11.93 1.89 -10.05
CA THR A 97 10.87 1.27 -9.23
C THR A 97 9.88 0.52 -10.10
N LEU A 98 9.54 1.02 -11.28
CA LEU A 98 8.68 0.31 -12.23
C LEU A 98 9.33 -0.99 -12.69
N LEU A 99 10.62 -0.98 -13.06
CA LEU A 99 11.32 -2.22 -13.43
C LEU A 99 11.35 -3.22 -12.27
N LYS A 100 11.64 -2.75 -11.05
CA LYS A 100 11.63 -3.61 -9.85
C LYS A 100 10.24 -4.18 -9.58
N TYR A 101 9.19 -3.38 -9.75
CA TYR A 101 7.80 -3.81 -9.61
C TYR A 101 7.44 -4.91 -10.62
N LEU A 102 7.72 -4.70 -11.91
CA LEU A 102 7.45 -5.69 -12.95
C LEU A 102 8.27 -6.98 -12.72
N ASN A 103 9.53 -6.85 -12.30
CA ASN A 103 10.35 -8.01 -11.92
C ASN A 103 9.81 -8.74 -10.68
N PHE A 104 9.31 -8.00 -9.68
CA PHE A 104 8.71 -8.58 -8.48
C PHE A 104 7.45 -9.38 -8.83
N ARG A 105 6.58 -8.82 -9.68
CA ARG A 105 5.42 -9.52 -10.26
C ARG A 105 5.85 -10.80 -10.98
N LYS A 106 6.82 -10.71 -11.89
CA LYS A 106 7.32 -11.85 -12.68
C LYS A 106 7.97 -12.93 -11.81
N ARG A 107 8.70 -12.57 -10.75
CA ARG A 107 9.39 -13.53 -9.89
C ARG A 107 8.44 -14.22 -8.91
N PHE A 108 7.41 -13.51 -8.46
CA PHE A 108 6.39 -13.99 -7.53
C PHE A 108 5.02 -14.07 -8.19
N LYS A 109 4.96 -14.65 -9.41
CA LYS A 109 3.71 -14.86 -10.15
C LYS A 109 2.56 -15.40 -9.27
N PRO A 110 2.78 -16.40 -8.40
CA PRO A 110 1.72 -16.91 -7.53
C PRO A 110 1.05 -15.85 -6.65
N PHE A 111 1.73 -14.74 -6.32
CA PHE A 111 1.19 -13.67 -5.48
C PHE A 111 0.45 -12.60 -6.27
N PHE A 112 0.81 -12.39 -7.54
CA PHE A 112 0.43 -11.20 -8.31
C PHE A 112 -0.56 -11.47 -9.44
N TYR A 113 -0.59 -12.69 -9.96
CA TYR A 113 -1.37 -13.03 -11.14
C TYR A 113 -2.70 -13.66 -10.73
N GLU A 114 -3.71 -13.50 -11.59
CA GLU A 114 -5.05 -14.04 -11.39
C GLU A 114 -5.72 -13.54 -10.11
N LEU A 115 -5.37 -12.34 -9.65
CA LEU A 115 -5.94 -11.76 -8.43
C LEU A 115 -7.42 -11.44 -8.59
N GLY A 116 -7.85 -10.96 -9.76
CA GLY A 116 -9.26 -10.63 -9.99
C GLY A 116 -10.17 -11.84 -10.23
N ASN A 117 -9.61 -13.05 -10.30
CA ASN A 117 -10.38 -14.28 -10.48
C ASN A 117 -11.19 -14.59 -9.22
N ASN A 118 -12.27 -15.36 -9.36
CA ASN A 118 -13.07 -15.83 -8.22
C ASN A 118 -12.33 -16.94 -7.44
N ASP A 119 -11.17 -16.61 -6.88
CA ASP A 119 -10.38 -17.48 -6.02
C ASP A 119 -11.12 -17.70 -4.69
N ALA A 120 -11.61 -18.93 -4.49
CA ALA A 120 -12.41 -19.28 -3.34
C ALA A 120 -11.68 -19.05 -2.01
N LYS A 121 -10.36 -19.33 -1.95
CA LYS A 121 -9.58 -19.17 -0.72
C LYS A 121 -9.41 -17.70 -0.36
N ILE A 122 -9.13 -16.86 -1.35
CA ILE A 122 -8.97 -15.41 -1.11
C ILE A 122 -10.31 -14.79 -0.72
N ASN A 123 -11.40 -15.13 -1.43
CA ASN A 123 -12.74 -14.68 -1.07
C ASN A 123 -13.10 -15.09 0.36
N GLU A 124 -12.73 -16.30 0.78
CA GLU A 124 -12.96 -16.76 2.15
C GLU A 124 -12.11 -16.00 3.17
N LEU A 125 -10.80 -15.80 2.92
CA LEU A 125 -9.94 -15.00 3.79
C LEU A 125 -10.49 -13.58 4.01
N LEU A 126 -10.94 -12.92 2.94
CA LEU A 126 -11.58 -11.62 3.03
C LEU A 126 -12.89 -11.68 3.82
N THR A 127 -13.72 -12.69 3.57
CA THR A 127 -15.02 -12.88 4.25
C THR A 127 -14.87 -13.15 5.74
N ASN A 128 -13.86 -13.91 6.13
CA ASN A 128 -13.58 -14.24 7.53
C ASN A 128 -12.95 -13.06 8.29
N GLY A 129 -12.57 -11.98 7.60
CA GLY A 129 -11.99 -10.79 8.23
C GLY A 129 -10.50 -10.91 8.50
N TYR A 130 -9.78 -11.76 7.78
CA TYR A 130 -8.32 -11.84 7.89
C TYR A 130 -7.65 -10.50 7.55
N ILE A 131 -8.05 -9.92 6.43
CA ILE A 131 -7.58 -8.61 5.97
C ILE A 131 -8.74 -7.84 5.35
N TYR A 132 -8.91 -6.60 5.76
CA TYR A 132 -9.91 -5.68 5.22
C TYR A 132 -9.47 -4.24 5.44
N VAL A 133 -10.12 -3.30 4.75
CA VAL A 133 -9.79 -1.89 4.85
C VAL A 133 -10.96 -1.13 5.43
N SER A 134 -10.69 -0.31 6.44
CA SER A 134 -11.67 0.61 7.00
C SER A 134 -12.21 1.55 5.92
N PRO A 135 -13.55 1.74 5.84
CA PRO A 135 -14.14 2.75 4.97
C PRO A 135 -13.87 4.17 5.50
N VAL A 136 -13.48 4.29 6.76
CA VAL A 136 -13.15 5.55 7.43
C VAL A 136 -11.64 5.73 7.43
N ARG A 137 -11.20 6.89 6.94
CA ARG A 137 -9.78 7.29 6.97
C ARG A 137 -9.39 7.74 8.39
N ASP A 138 -8.11 7.61 8.73
CA ASP A 138 -7.58 8.09 10.00
C ASP A 138 -7.49 9.63 10.07
N SER A 139 -7.03 10.16 11.20
CA SER A 139 -6.90 11.61 11.43
C SER A 139 -5.94 12.33 10.49
N LYS A 140 -5.16 11.60 9.67
CA LYS A 140 -4.26 12.13 8.64
C LYS A 140 -4.80 11.86 7.23
N GLY A 141 -6.05 11.42 7.10
CA GLY A 141 -6.70 11.13 5.82
C GLY A 141 -6.28 9.80 5.18
N ARG A 142 -5.57 8.92 5.88
CA ARG A 142 -5.06 7.67 5.31
C ARG A 142 -6.08 6.54 5.46
N ARG A 143 -6.20 5.65 4.46
CA ARG A 143 -6.95 4.40 4.65
C ARG A 143 -6.23 3.52 5.67
N VAL A 144 -7.02 2.87 6.53
CA VAL A 144 -6.51 1.97 7.58
C VAL A 144 -6.74 0.53 7.12
N VAL A 145 -5.65 -0.21 6.91
CA VAL A 145 -5.69 -1.65 6.60
C VAL A 145 -5.61 -2.42 7.90
N ILE A 146 -6.59 -3.29 8.12
CA ILE A 146 -6.76 -4.04 9.36
C ILE A 146 -6.48 -5.51 9.10
N TYR A 147 -5.76 -6.13 10.03
CA TYR A 147 -5.42 -7.55 10.01
C TYR A 147 -5.85 -8.20 11.32
N ASP A 148 -6.55 -9.31 11.25
CA ASP A 148 -6.81 -10.16 12.41
C ASP A 148 -6.23 -11.55 12.14
N LEU A 149 -5.07 -11.83 12.73
CA LEU A 149 -4.35 -13.08 12.50
C LEU A 149 -5.13 -14.27 13.08
N SER A 150 -6.09 -14.07 13.98
CA SER A 150 -6.97 -15.15 14.48
C SER A 150 -7.92 -15.69 13.42
N LYS A 151 -8.10 -14.96 12.31
CA LYS A 151 -8.94 -15.35 11.17
C LYS A 151 -8.17 -16.07 10.07
N PHE A 152 -6.88 -16.32 10.26
CA PHE A 152 -6.05 -17.10 9.35
C PHE A 152 -5.72 -18.45 9.98
N ASP A 153 -6.12 -19.55 9.33
CA ASP A 153 -5.75 -20.90 9.74
C ASP A 153 -4.55 -21.41 8.92
N PRO A 154 -3.34 -21.52 9.50
CA PRO A 154 -2.15 -22.00 8.80
C PRO A 154 -2.21 -23.47 8.37
N LYS A 155 -3.20 -24.25 8.82
CA LYS A 155 -3.43 -25.62 8.33
C LYS A 155 -4.23 -25.65 7.02
N LYS A 156 -5.02 -24.59 6.79
CA LYS A 156 -5.91 -24.45 5.63
C LYS A 156 -5.30 -23.57 4.54
N TYR A 157 -4.63 -22.50 4.93
CA TYR A 157 -4.07 -21.49 4.04
C TYR A 157 -2.55 -21.51 4.04
N THR A 158 -1.97 -21.20 2.88
CA THR A 158 -0.53 -21.15 2.65
C THR A 158 0.01 -19.73 2.75
N GLY A 159 1.34 -19.57 2.81
CA GLY A 159 1.99 -18.27 2.67
C GLY A 159 1.64 -17.57 1.34
N THR A 160 1.44 -18.33 0.27
CA THR A 160 0.97 -17.80 -1.02
C THR A 160 -0.42 -17.18 -0.90
N ASP A 161 -1.38 -17.86 -0.27
CA ASP A 161 -2.73 -17.33 -0.03
C ASP A 161 -2.69 -16.04 0.79
N MET A 162 -1.84 -16.01 1.83
CA MET A 162 -1.57 -14.81 2.62
C MET A 162 -1.02 -13.66 1.75
N ALA A 163 0.02 -13.91 0.95
CA ALA A 163 0.63 -12.89 0.11
C ALA A 163 -0.35 -12.36 -0.95
N ARG A 164 -1.15 -13.22 -1.58
CA ARG A 164 -2.20 -12.85 -2.54
C ARG A 164 -3.22 -11.89 -1.93
N ALA A 165 -3.70 -12.17 -0.71
CA ALA A 165 -4.66 -11.30 -0.03
C ALA A 165 -4.09 -9.90 0.25
N HIS A 166 -2.80 -9.80 0.61
CA HIS A 166 -2.12 -8.52 0.78
C HIS A 166 -1.92 -7.79 -0.54
N VAL A 167 -1.41 -8.47 -1.58
CA VAL A 167 -1.16 -7.86 -2.89
C VAL A 167 -2.47 -7.34 -3.48
N MET A 168 -3.55 -8.12 -3.45
CA MET A 168 -4.88 -7.70 -3.88
C MET A 168 -5.31 -6.41 -3.18
N THR A 169 -5.19 -6.39 -1.85
CA THR A 169 -5.57 -5.24 -1.03
C THR A 169 -4.76 -4.00 -1.41
N TYR A 170 -3.45 -4.14 -1.57
CA TYR A 170 -2.57 -3.02 -1.91
C TYR A 170 -2.79 -2.52 -3.33
N GLU A 171 -3.00 -3.40 -4.31
CA GLU A 171 -3.28 -2.99 -5.69
C GLU A 171 -4.59 -2.21 -5.81
N ILE A 172 -5.64 -2.63 -5.09
CA ILE A 172 -6.92 -1.91 -5.03
C ILE A 172 -6.74 -0.53 -4.40
N LEU A 173 -6.04 -0.45 -3.26
CA LEU A 173 -5.81 0.82 -2.58
C LEU A 173 -5.03 1.81 -3.45
N LEU A 174 -4.09 1.34 -4.27
CA LEU A 174 -3.31 2.17 -5.19
C LEU A 174 -4.11 2.66 -6.40
N MET A 175 -5.36 2.25 -6.59
CA MET A 175 -6.22 2.82 -7.64
C MET A 175 -6.76 4.21 -7.27
N SER A 176 -6.73 4.60 -5.99
CA SER A 176 -7.09 5.95 -5.53
C SER A 176 -5.86 6.85 -5.48
N GLU A 177 -5.90 8.00 -6.17
CA GLU A 177 -4.80 8.98 -6.14
C GLU A 177 -4.57 9.53 -4.73
N GLU A 178 -5.64 9.71 -3.94
CA GLU A 178 -5.52 10.17 -2.56
C GLU A 178 -4.67 9.21 -1.72
N ASN A 179 -4.86 7.90 -1.90
CA ASN A 179 -4.07 6.89 -1.19
C ASN A 179 -2.61 6.90 -1.65
N GLN A 180 -2.36 7.16 -2.94
CA GLN A 180 -0.98 7.33 -3.44
C GLN A 180 -0.30 8.55 -2.80
N ILE A 181 -1.05 9.62 -2.50
CA ILE A 181 -0.52 10.87 -1.92
C ILE A 181 -0.41 10.82 -0.40
N LEU A 182 -1.42 10.30 0.30
CA LEU A 182 -1.50 10.27 1.76
C LEU A 182 -0.81 9.04 2.35
N GLY A 183 -0.79 7.93 1.60
CA GLY A 183 -0.32 6.64 2.07
C GLY A 183 -1.37 5.91 2.92
N VAL A 184 -0.92 4.87 3.62
CA VAL A 184 -1.78 3.95 4.37
C VAL A 184 -1.26 3.74 5.80
N THR A 185 -2.18 3.38 6.69
CA THR A 185 -1.92 2.95 8.07
C THR A 185 -2.26 1.48 8.21
N HIS A 186 -1.46 0.72 8.94
CA HIS A 186 -1.66 -0.70 9.18
C HIS A 186 -1.99 -0.95 10.65
N VAL A 187 -2.98 -1.78 10.94
CA VAL A 187 -3.36 -2.19 12.29
C VAL A 187 -3.54 -3.70 12.33
N ALA A 188 -2.68 -4.42 13.03
CA ALA A 188 -2.70 -5.88 13.07
C ALA A 188 -2.87 -6.40 14.50
N ASP A 189 -3.89 -7.22 14.73
CA ASP A 189 -3.96 -8.08 15.91
C ASP A 189 -3.21 -9.38 15.66
N VAL A 190 -2.08 -9.52 16.32
CA VAL A 190 -1.14 -10.61 16.12
C VAL A 190 -1.21 -11.67 17.22
N ARG A 191 -2.24 -11.66 18.06
CA ARG A 191 -2.42 -12.62 19.17
C ARG A 191 -2.32 -14.09 18.77
N ALA A 192 -2.75 -14.42 17.55
CA ALA A 192 -2.85 -15.78 17.06
C ALA A 192 -1.57 -16.30 16.42
N ILE A 193 -0.56 -15.45 16.21
CA ILE A 193 0.71 -15.90 15.64
C ILE A 193 1.30 -16.94 16.61
N ASN A 194 1.72 -18.06 16.03
CA ASN A 194 2.38 -19.17 16.71
C ASN A 194 3.37 -19.84 15.73
N ALA A 195 4.01 -20.94 16.12
CA ALA A 195 5.00 -21.62 15.30
C ALA A 195 4.49 -22.00 13.89
N SER A 196 3.21 -22.35 13.72
CA SER A 196 2.65 -22.68 12.41
C SER A 196 2.65 -21.50 11.43
N PHE A 197 2.51 -20.26 11.91
CA PHE A 197 2.65 -19.07 11.07
C PHE A 197 4.09 -18.89 10.58
N VAL A 198 5.08 -19.23 11.40
CA VAL A 198 6.50 -19.14 11.02
C VAL A 198 6.82 -20.07 9.87
N THR A 199 6.12 -21.21 9.77
CA THR A 199 6.32 -22.19 8.70
C THR A 199 5.66 -21.81 7.37
N LEU A 200 4.89 -20.71 7.30
CA LEU A 200 4.22 -20.29 6.05
C LEU A 200 5.20 -19.86 4.95
N PHE A 201 6.41 -19.46 5.34
CA PHE A 201 7.47 -19.08 4.42
C PHE A 201 8.79 -19.67 4.90
N SER A 202 9.68 -20.01 3.95
CA SER A 202 11.09 -20.21 4.32
C SER A 202 11.69 -18.89 4.80
N VAL A 203 12.72 -18.95 5.64
CA VAL A 203 13.42 -17.75 6.14
C VAL A 203 13.93 -16.87 4.99
N THR A 204 14.45 -17.51 3.94
CA THR A 204 14.97 -16.84 2.74
C THR A 204 13.85 -16.17 1.95
N ASP A 205 12.72 -16.84 1.76
CA ASP A 205 11.57 -16.27 1.04
C ASP A 205 11.00 -15.09 1.84
N PHE A 206 10.83 -15.24 3.15
CA PHE A 206 10.30 -14.19 4.00
C PHE A 206 11.18 -12.93 3.98
N ALA A 207 12.51 -13.09 4.13
CA ALA A 207 13.45 -11.98 4.01
C ALA A 207 13.43 -11.33 2.62
N THR A 208 13.29 -12.14 1.56
CA THR A 208 13.22 -11.65 0.19
C THR A 208 11.94 -10.84 -0.03
N ILE A 209 10.79 -11.34 0.42
CA ILE A 209 9.48 -10.69 0.30
C ILE A 209 9.48 -9.35 1.02
N ILE A 210 10.01 -9.25 2.25
CA ILE A 210 10.11 -7.99 2.99
C ILE A 210 10.93 -6.96 2.19
N ARG A 211 12.15 -7.35 1.78
CA ARG A 211 13.09 -6.44 1.10
C ARG A 211 12.58 -6.02 -0.28
N TRP A 212 12.10 -6.97 -1.08
CA TRP A 212 11.60 -6.69 -2.42
C TRP A 212 10.27 -5.96 -2.37
N GLY A 213 9.38 -6.33 -1.46
CA GLY A 213 8.10 -5.64 -1.25
C GLY A 213 8.32 -4.17 -0.92
N GLU A 214 9.21 -3.86 0.03
CA GLU A 214 9.52 -2.47 0.39
C GLU A 214 10.13 -1.66 -0.77
N GLN A 215 11.01 -2.27 -1.57
CA GLN A 215 11.73 -1.56 -2.63
C GLN A 215 10.96 -1.46 -3.96
N SER A 216 10.04 -2.39 -4.21
CA SER A 216 9.42 -2.61 -5.52
C SER A 216 7.94 -2.25 -5.54
N PHE A 217 7.21 -2.42 -4.42
CA PHE A 217 5.80 -2.10 -4.38
C PHE A 217 5.62 -0.57 -4.18
N PRO A 218 4.91 0.16 -5.06
CA PRO A 218 4.84 1.62 -5.00
C PRO A 218 3.84 2.14 -3.94
N MET A 219 3.86 1.55 -2.74
CA MET A 219 2.99 1.88 -1.61
C MET A 219 3.72 2.74 -0.57
N ARG A 220 3.00 3.69 0.03
CA ARG A 220 3.52 4.54 1.12
C ARG A 220 2.95 4.06 2.46
N HIS A 221 3.62 3.09 3.09
CA HIS A 221 3.31 2.62 4.45
C HIS A 221 3.69 3.69 5.47
N LYS A 222 2.74 4.43 6.05
CA LYS A 222 3.06 5.58 6.92
C LYS A 222 3.19 5.20 8.39
N GLU A 223 2.35 4.30 8.88
CA GLU A 223 2.33 3.80 10.26
C GLU A 223 1.92 2.31 10.27
N ILE A 224 2.53 1.54 11.16
CA ILE A 224 2.29 0.10 11.34
C ILE A 224 2.11 -0.18 12.82
N HIS A 225 0.90 -0.56 13.21
CA HIS A 225 0.51 -0.78 14.59
C HIS A 225 0.25 -2.27 14.83
N PHE A 226 0.95 -2.85 15.80
CA PHE A 226 0.70 -4.21 16.27
C PHE A 226 0.06 -4.19 17.65
N ILE A 227 -1.00 -4.96 17.87
CA ILE A 227 -1.57 -5.22 19.20
C ILE A 227 -1.42 -6.70 19.56
N ASN A 228 -1.30 -6.98 20.86
CA ASN A 228 -1.23 -8.35 21.41
C ASN A 228 -0.06 -9.19 20.86
N MET A 229 1.13 -8.59 20.70
CA MET A 229 2.33 -9.29 20.26
C MET A 229 2.74 -10.39 21.26
N PRO A 230 2.71 -11.69 20.87
CA PRO A 230 3.13 -12.75 21.77
C PRO A 230 4.62 -12.66 22.08
N GLN A 231 5.00 -12.62 23.37
CA GLN A 231 6.42 -12.51 23.77
C GLN A 231 7.28 -13.64 23.20
N ALA A 232 6.71 -14.84 23.07
CA ALA A 232 7.38 -16.02 22.51
C ALA A 232 7.84 -15.85 21.05
N LEU A 233 7.37 -14.81 20.34
CA LEU A 233 7.68 -14.57 18.93
C LEU A 233 8.52 -13.32 18.69
N LYS A 234 9.14 -12.78 19.75
CA LYS A 234 10.05 -11.64 19.68
C LYS A 234 11.15 -11.84 18.64
N TYR A 235 11.74 -13.03 18.55
CA TYR A 235 12.80 -13.33 17.56
C TYR A 235 12.32 -13.23 16.11
N VAL A 236 11.10 -13.67 15.82
CA VAL A 236 10.50 -13.57 14.48
C VAL A 236 10.24 -12.10 14.13
N TYR A 237 9.72 -11.35 15.10
CA TYR A 237 9.53 -9.91 14.96
C TYR A 237 10.86 -9.16 14.73
N ASP A 238 11.89 -9.45 15.52
CA ASP A 238 13.21 -8.82 15.38
C ASP A 238 13.87 -9.20 14.05
N PHE A 239 13.72 -10.45 13.60
CA PHE A 239 14.15 -10.88 12.27
C PHE A 239 13.44 -10.08 11.17
N ALA A 240 12.10 -9.98 11.21
CA ALA A 240 11.34 -9.22 10.23
C ALA A 240 11.78 -7.75 10.22
N LYS A 241 11.86 -7.13 11.41
CA LYS A 241 12.28 -5.75 11.59
C LYS A 241 13.68 -5.51 11.03
N ASN A 242 14.64 -6.39 11.30
CA ASN A 242 16.02 -6.27 10.80
C ASN A 242 16.15 -6.36 9.28
N ASN A 243 15.18 -6.97 8.61
CA ASN A 243 15.13 -7.04 7.15
C ASN A 243 14.48 -5.81 6.47
N MET A 244 13.96 -4.85 7.25
CA MET A 244 13.35 -3.61 6.77
C MET A 244 14.34 -2.44 6.82
N SER A 245 14.09 -1.40 6.02
CA SER A 245 14.86 -0.15 6.15
C SER A 245 14.57 0.56 7.47
N GLN A 246 15.50 1.43 7.88
CA GLN A 246 15.34 2.28 9.06
C GLN A 246 14.02 3.08 9.04
N LYS A 247 13.64 3.58 7.85
CA LYS A 247 12.40 4.33 7.64
C LYS A 247 11.15 3.53 7.97
N ILE A 248 11.11 2.23 7.67
CA ILE A 248 9.97 1.37 8.02
C ILE A 248 10.04 0.96 9.50
N LYS A 249 11.25 0.67 10.02
CA LYS A 249 11.46 0.34 11.45
C LYS A 249 10.91 1.42 12.38
N GLU A 250 11.09 2.68 12.04
CA GLU A 250 10.61 3.86 12.80
C GLU A 250 9.09 4.04 12.74
N ARG A 251 8.41 3.37 11.80
CA ARG A 251 6.95 3.43 11.64
C ARG A 251 6.22 2.31 12.35
N ILE A 252 6.96 1.35 12.91
CA ILE A 252 6.40 0.24 13.67
C ILE A 252 6.19 0.68 15.12
N MET A 253 4.95 0.52 15.58
CA MET A 253 4.51 0.77 16.94
C MET A 253 3.87 -0.50 17.48
N ASN A 254 4.32 -0.94 18.65
CA ASN A 254 3.69 -2.04 19.37
C ASN A 254 2.85 -1.46 20.50
N HIS A 255 1.65 -1.98 20.67
CA HIS A 255 0.69 -1.54 21.66
C HIS A 255 0.37 -2.70 22.61
N ASP A 256 0.44 -2.42 23.91
CA ASP A 256 0.17 -3.41 24.95
C ASP A 256 -1.34 -3.67 25.12
N SER A 257 -2.19 -2.73 24.68
CA SER A 257 -3.64 -2.85 24.79
C SER A 257 -4.37 -2.10 23.68
N LYS A 258 -5.66 -2.41 23.50
CA LYS A 258 -6.56 -1.66 22.61
C LYS A 258 -6.70 -0.20 23.05
N LEU A 259 -6.62 0.08 24.35
CA LEU A 259 -6.70 1.44 24.89
C LEU A 259 -5.52 2.30 24.45
N ASP A 260 -4.32 1.73 24.36
CA ASP A 260 -3.14 2.43 23.84
C ASP A 260 -3.27 2.69 22.32
N LEU A 261 -3.80 1.72 21.57
CA LEU A 261 -4.06 1.87 20.14
C LEU A 261 -5.00 3.05 19.84
N VAL A 262 -6.12 3.17 20.57
CA VAL A 262 -7.13 4.22 20.34
C VAL A 262 -6.65 5.62 20.75
N GLN A 263 -5.56 5.74 21.52
CA GLN A 263 -4.91 7.02 21.79
C GLN A 263 -4.07 7.52 20.60
N LYS A 264 -3.65 6.61 19.71
CA LYS A 264 -2.81 6.93 18.55
C LYS A 264 -3.59 7.01 17.24
N ILE A 265 -4.62 6.19 17.09
CA ILE A 265 -5.45 6.10 15.89
C ILE A 265 -6.87 6.56 16.22
N ASN A 266 -7.49 7.28 15.29
CA ASN A 266 -8.88 7.69 15.43
C ASN A 266 -9.79 6.45 15.59
N GLN A 267 -10.52 6.38 16.70
CA GLN A 267 -11.44 5.29 17.04
C GLN A 267 -12.43 4.98 15.91
N ARG A 268 -12.95 5.99 15.20
CA ARG A 268 -13.90 5.79 14.10
C ARG A 268 -13.31 5.04 12.91
N SER A 269 -11.99 5.09 12.75
CA SER A 269 -11.28 4.35 11.69
C SER A 269 -10.96 2.91 12.07
N LEU A 270 -11.21 2.53 13.33
CA LEU A 270 -11.00 1.19 13.85
C LEU A 270 -12.33 0.42 13.95
N PRO A 271 -12.28 -0.91 13.87
CA PRO A 271 -13.45 -1.74 14.13
C PRO A 271 -13.76 -1.79 15.63
N ALA A 272 -15.00 -2.09 15.99
CA ALA A 272 -15.47 -2.24 17.37
C ALA A 272 -14.64 -3.24 18.16
N GLU A 273 -14.23 -4.32 17.50
CA GLU A 273 -13.36 -5.37 18.02
C GLU A 273 -11.97 -4.82 18.42
N PHE A 274 -11.56 -3.66 17.92
CA PHE A 274 -10.29 -2.98 18.22
C PHE A 274 -10.50 -1.69 19.04
N GLY A 275 -11.71 -1.43 19.52
CA GLY A 275 -12.06 -0.25 20.32
C GLY A 275 -12.65 0.92 19.53
N GLY A 276 -13.09 0.70 18.29
CA GLY A 276 -13.81 1.68 17.49
C GLY A 276 -15.33 1.56 17.57
N ASP A 277 -16.02 2.20 16.63
CA ASP A 277 -17.50 2.32 16.63
C ASP A 277 -18.20 1.41 15.62
N ILE A 278 -17.49 0.95 14.58
CA ILE A 278 -18.05 0.23 13.44
C ILE A 278 -17.72 -1.26 13.56
N SER A 279 -18.68 -2.16 13.43
CA SER A 279 -18.38 -3.59 13.50
C SER A 279 -17.41 -4.05 12.40
N SER A 280 -16.50 -4.98 12.69
CA SER A 280 -15.66 -5.60 11.65
C SER A 280 -16.51 -6.18 10.53
N LYS A 281 -17.67 -6.79 10.83
CA LYS A 281 -18.58 -7.36 9.83
C LYS A 281 -19.03 -6.32 8.80
N ASP A 282 -19.42 -5.13 9.24
CA ASP A 282 -19.79 -4.05 8.33
C ASP A 282 -18.59 -3.60 7.50
N MET A 283 -17.43 -3.34 8.12
CA MET A 283 -16.22 -2.95 7.38
C MET A 283 -15.82 -3.99 6.32
N ILE A 284 -15.90 -5.29 6.65
CA ILE A 284 -15.62 -6.40 5.74
C ILE A 284 -16.60 -6.38 4.56
N CYS A 285 -17.90 -6.17 4.82
CA CYS A 285 -18.91 -6.10 3.77
C CYS A 285 -18.61 -4.97 2.78
N TRP A 286 -18.25 -3.78 3.28
CA TRP A 286 -17.87 -2.63 2.45
C TRP A 286 -16.60 -2.90 1.66
N TRP A 287 -15.58 -3.47 2.31
CA TRP A 287 -14.33 -3.81 1.66
C TRP A 287 -14.54 -4.81 0.53
N LYS A 288 -15.38 -5.83 0.72
CA LYS A 288 -15.70 -6.80 -0.35
C LYS A 288 -16.37 -6.13 -1.56
N GLN A 289 -17.28 -5.19 -1.34
CA GLN A 289 -17.88 -4.42 -2.44
C GLN A 289 -16.83 -3.61 -3.21
N GLU A 290 -15.88 -2.99 -2.50
CA GLU A 290 -14.76 -2.28 -3.14
C GLU A 290 -13.89 -3.24 -3.96
N VAL A 291 -13.54 -4.41 -3.42
CA VAL A 291 -12.81 -5.48 -4.12
C VAL A 291 -13.54 -5.90 -5.40
N ASP A 292 -14.83 -6.24 -5.30
CA ASP A 292 -15.63 -6.68 -6.43
C ASP A 292 -15.70 -5.62 -7.54
N SER A 293 -15.79 -4.34 -7.17
CA SER A 293 -15.82 -3.23 -8.14
C SER A 293 -14.52 -3.07 -8.93
N LYS A 294 -13.39 -3.61 -8.44
CA LYS A 294 -12.05 -3.44 -9.02
C LYS A 294 -11.47 -4.71 -9.64
N LYS A 295 -12.17 -5.86 -9.58
CA LYS A 295 -11.70 -7.15 -10.13
C LYS A 295 -11.22 -7.07 -11.58
N LYS A 296 -11.99 -6.43 -12.46
CA LYS A 296 -11.62 -6.26 -13.88
C LYS A 296 -10.27 -5.56 -14.05
N ARG A 297 -10.03 -4.53 -13.24
CA ARG A 297 -8.77 -3.77 -13.30
C ARG A 297 -7.60 -4.61 -12.80
N LEU A 298 -7.79 -5.46 -11.78
CA LEU A 298 -6.76 -6.38 -11.30
C LEU A 298 -6.36 -7.39 -12.39
N MET A 299 -7.33 -7.98 -13.10
CA MET A 299 -7.06 -8.94 -14.18
C MET A 299 -6.24 -8.33 -15.31
N ALA A 300 -6.54 -7.08 -15.71
CA ALA A 300 -5.80 -6.37 -16.74
C ALA A 300 -4.31 -6.11 -16.40
N MET A 301 -3.90 -6.30 -15.14
CA MET A 301 -2.51 -6.13 -14.73
C MET A 301 -1.63 -7.33 -15.07
N ASP A 302 -2.24 -8.48 -15.37
CA ASP A 302 -1.52 -9.74 -15.62
C ASP A 302 -0.79 -9.73 -16.97
N ASP A 303 -1.26 -8.90 -17.91
CA ASP A 303 -0.65 -8.75 -19.22
C ASP A 303 0.71 -8.04 -19.16
N MET A 304 0.98 -7.26 -18.10
CA MET A 304 2.25 -6.55 -17.92
C MET A 304 3.41 -7.54 -17.69
N ASN A 305 4.51 -7.31 -18.40
CA ASN A 305 5.66 -8.20 -18.33
C ASN A 305 6.99 -7.43 -18.41
N LEU A 306 8.04 -8.05 -17.86
CA LEU A 306 9.41 -7.61 -18.00
C LEU A 306 10.21 -8.71 -18.70
N LEU A 307 10.65 -8.45 -19.93
CA LEU A 307 11.36 -9.40 -20.76
C LEU A 307 12.78 -9.66 -20.23
N SER A 308 13.49 -8.60 -19.80
CA SER A 308 14.83 -8.70 -19.20
C SER A 308 14.97 -7.82 -17.96
N ASP A 309 15.71 -8.30 -16.96
CA ASP A 309 16.00 -7.57 -15.73
C ASP A 309 17.30 -6.74 -15.79
N ARG A 310 17.94 -6.66 -16.96
CA ARG A 310 19.25 -6.01 -17.16
C ARG A 310 19.25 -4.51 -16.83
N GLY A 311 18.11 -3.83 -16.98
CA GLY A 311 17.95 -2.41 -16.66
C GLY A 311 17.83 -2.09 -15.16
N ILE A 312 17.72 -3.11 -14.30
CA ILE A 312 17.54 -2.93 -12.85
C ILE A 312 18.88 -2.71 -12.17
N ILE A 313 19.04 -1.55 -11.53
CA ILE A 313 20.21 -1.24 -10.70
C ILE A 313 20.14 -2.05 -9.40
N ARG A 314 21.10 -2.96 -9.23
CA ARG A 314 21.31 -3.76 -8.01
C ARG A 314 22.42 -3.14 -7.16
N SER A 315 22.27 -3.15 -5.84
CA SER A 315 23.23 -2.57 -4.89
C SER A 315 24.68 -3.05 -5.04
N LYS A 316 24.94 -4.19 -5.69
CA LYS A 316 26.30 -4.68 -6.00
C LYS A 316 26.94 -4.06 -7.25
N ASN A 317 26.17 -3.38 -8.10
CA ASN A 317 26.64 -2.79 -9.36
C ASN A 317 26.92 -1.28 -9.26
N SER A 318 26.75 -0.64 -8.10
CA SER A 318 27.03 0.80 -7.94
C SER A 318 28.52 1.15 -8.02
N SER A 319 29.41 0.16 -7.93
CA SER A 319 30.86 0.35 -8.09
C SER A 319 31.33 0.44 -9.55
N LYS A 320 30.42 0.35 -10.54
CA LYS A 320 30.77 0.40 -11.98
C LYS A 320 30.01 1.45 -12.80
N SER A 321 29.22 2.34 -12.19
CA SER A 321 28.55 3.41 -12.95
C SER A 321 29.47 4.62 -13.10
N ASN A 322 29.86 4.92 -14.35
CA ASN A 322 30.62 6.11 -14.73
C ASN A 322 29.97 7.41 -14.16
N PRO A 323 30.76 8.35 -13.61
CA PRO A 323 30.26 9.62 -13.06
C PRO A 323 29.55 10.53 -14.08
N GLU A 324 29.69 10.28 -15.38
CA GLU A 324 29.26 11.19 -16.45
C GLU A 324 27.74 11.25 -16.67
N ASN A 325 26.95 10.33 -16.09
CA ASN A 325 25.48 10.34 -16.22
C ASN A 325 24.73 11.01 -15.06
N ILE A 326 25.45 11.69 -14.15
CA ILE A 326 24.82 12.56 -13.14
C ILE A 326 24.59 13.94 -13.75
N ILE A 327 23.74 14.05 -14.76
CA ILE A 327 23.13 15.33 -15.12
C ILE A 327 21.92 15.50 -14.20
N GLY A 328 22.21 15.88 -12.97
CA GLY A 328 21.22 16.40 -12.03
C GLY A 328 20.78 17.77 -12.50
N SER A 329 19.46 17.96 -12.62
CA SER A 329 18.83 19.28 -12.77
C SER A 329 19.09 20.11 -11.51
N PHE A 330 20.28 20.71 -11.42
CA PHE A 330 20.52 21.87 -10.58
C PHE A 330 20.05 23.08 -11.37
N ARG A 331 18.88 23.62 -10.99
CA ARG A 331 18.53 24.97 -11.41
C ARG A 331 19.64 25.90 -10.92
N LYS A 332 20.30 26.59 -11.85
CA LYS A 332 21.22 27.69 -11.55
C LYS A 332 20.49 28.66 -10.64
N LEU A 333 21.03 28.88 -9.45
CA LEU A 333 20.74 30.07 -8.65
C LEU A 333 21.45 31.22 -9.36
N GLU A 334 20.68 32.10 -10.00
CA GLU A 334 21.16 33.44 -10.30
C GLU A 334 21.03 34.24 -9.01
N VAL A 335 22.16 34.76 -8.55
CA VAL A 335 22.25 35.70 -7.42
C VAL A 335 22.61 37.03 -8.08
N ASP A 336 21.72 38.01 -7.95
CA ASP A 336 22.02 39.42 -8.19
C ASP A 336 22.83 40.00 -7.03
#